data_AF-A0A1M7CTE9-F1
#
_entry.id   AF-A0A1M7CTE9-F1
#
_cell.length_a   1.000
_cell.length_b   1.000
_cell.length_c   1.000
_cell.angle_alpha   90.00
_cell.angle_beta   90.00
_cell.angle_gamma   90.00
#
_symmetry.space_group_name_H-M   'P 1'
#
loop_
_entity.id
_entity.type
_entity.pdbx_description
1 polymer ?
#
loop_
_entity_poly.entity_id
_entity_poly.type
_entity_poly.pdbx_seq_one_letter_code
_entity_poly.pdbx_strand_id
1 'polypeptide(L)'
;MISYQEMNVLLNTIDLPKTVEDILSFKYECTDGEEAFINGANAFLRDYAEYEDYRLKQVYCLGTCLFNFTRVGLYFLLEDEVLTISTSNLKKINGEAPDWRISHFPFRTIEELDLEMVEDTRSHQYETGILYVKVINEKGIPRTHVLHNINPDHIDCFRDFYTNIIDNKRIRGA
;
A
#
# COMPACT_ATOMS: atom_id res chain seq x y z
N MET A 1 17.66 -5.93 1.12
CA MET A 1 16.46 -6.12 0.27
C MET A 1 15.42 -6.71 1.19
N ILE A 2 14.22 -6.16 1.24
CA ILE A 2 13.19 -6.67 2.16
C ILE A 2 12.53 -7.92 1.60
N SER A 3 12.08 -8.81 2.46
CA SER A 3 11.20 -9.92 2.12
C SER A 3 9.74 -9.45 2.15
N TYR A 4 9.07 -9.44 1.00
CA TYR A 4 7.65 -9.06 0.90
C TYR A 4 6.76 -9.98 1.74
N GLN A 5 7.08 -11.27 1.76
CA GLN A 5 6.36 -12.26 2.53
C GLN A 5 6.49 -12.01 4.04
N GLU A 6 7.72 -11.87 4.54
CA GLU A 6 7.95 -11.65 5.97
C GLU A 6 7.33 -10.32 6.42
N MET A 7 7.45 -9.28 5.58
CA MET A 7 6.77 -8.00 5.80
C MET A 7 5.25 -8.14 5.87
N ASN A 8 4.61 -8.79 4.90
CA ASN A 8 3.15 -8.95 4.91
C ASN A 8 2.69 -9.77 6.12
N VAL A 9 3.43 -10.83 6.52
CA VAL A 9 3.14 -11.59 7.75
C VAL A 9 3.21 -10.68 8.98
N LEU A 10 4.21 -9.80 9.06
CA LEU A 10 4.34 -8.83 10.15
C LEU A 10 3.19 -7.81 10.14
N LEU A 11 2.86 -7.26 8.98
CA LEU A 11 1.80 -6.27 8.82
C LEU A 11 0.41 -6.87 9.14
N ASN A 12 0.20 -8.15 8.83
CA ASN A 12 -1.04 -8.88 9.18
C ASN A 12 -1.24 -9.07 10.69
N THR A 13 -0.21 -8.86 11.52
CA THR A 13 -0.37 -8.90 12.98
C THR A 13 -1.08 -7.66 13.53
N ILE A 14 -1.21 -6.60 12.72
CA ILE A 14 -1.90 -5.37 13.10
C ILE A 14 -3.40 -5.59 12.97
N ASP A 15 -4.10 -5.49 14.10
CA ASP A 15 -5.56 -5.52 14.12
C ASP A 15 -6.13 -4.20 13.55
N LEU A 16 -6.70 -4.28 12.35
CA LEU A 16 -7.29 -3.16 11.59
C LEU A 16 -8.83 -3.14 11.75
N PRO A 17 -9.50 -1.96 11.67
CA PRO A 17 -8.95 -0.67 11.27
C PRO A 17 -8.23 0.09 12.39
N LYS A 18 -7.18 0.83 12.01
CA LYS A 18 -6.45 1.75 12.89
C LYS A 18 -6.18 3.08 12.20
N THR A 19 -5.88 4.12 12.97
CA THR A 19 -5.43 5.38 12.37
C THR A 19 -4.05 5.21 11.73
N VAL A 20 -3.72 6.05 10.75
CA VAL A 20 -2.36 6.13 10.22
C VAL A 20 -1.36 6.35 11.36
N GLU A 21 -1.64 7.27 12.28
CA GLU A 21 -0.77 7.56 13.44
C GLU A 21 -0.49 6.34 14.32
N ASP A 22 -1.52 5.53 14.60
CA ASP A 22 -1.37 4.29 15.38
C ASP A 22 -0.48 3.27 14.66
N ILE A 23 -0.66 3.10 13.35
CA ILE A 23 0.14 2.17 12.53
C ILE A 23 1.61 2.61 12.47
N LEU A 24 1.86 3.92 12.30
CA LEU A 24 3.22 4.47 12.30
C LEU A 24 3.90 4.41 13.68
N SER A 25 3.14 4.16 14.74
CA SER A 25 3.62 4.04 16.12
C SER A 25 3.70 2.58 16.58
N PHE A 26 3.25 1.64 15.74
CA PHE A 26 3.34 0.22 16.01
C PHE A 26 4.80 -0.23 16.05
N LYS A 27 5.13 -1.11 17.00
CA LYS A 27 6.47 -1.67 17.13
C LYS A 27 6.54 -3.01 16.42
N TYR A 28 7.41 -3.10 15.43
CA TYR A 28 7.59 -4.31 14.63
C TYR A 28 8.82 -5.07 15.12
N GLU A 29 8.66 -6.36 15.40
CA GLU A 29 9.79 -7.27 15.59
C GLU A 29 10.19 -7.81 14.21
N CYS A 30 11.17 -7.16 13.57
CA CYS A 30 11.55 -7.45 12.19
C CYS A 30 13.07 -7.47 12.02
N THR A 31 13.56 -7.99 10.88
CA THR A 31 15.02 -8.00 10.63
C THR A 31 15.49 -6.60 10.24
N ASP A 32 16.81 -6.34 10.35
CA ASP A 32 17.41 -5.01 10.11
C ASP A 32 16.97 -4.36 8.78
N GLY A 33 16.72 -5.16 7.74
CA GLY A 33 16.29 -4.67 6.43
C GLY A 33 14.86 -4.16 6.39
N GLU A 34 13.93 -4.95 6.93
CA GLU A 34 12.50 -4.61 7.09
C GLU A 34 12.33 -3.43 8.05
N GLU A 35 13.08 -3.42 9.16
CA GLU A 35 13.03 -2.35 10.14
C GLU A 35 13.47 -1.02 9.52
N ALA A 36 14.60 -1.02 8.79
CA ALA A 36 15.09 0.17 8.09
C ALA A 36 14.07 0.69 7.05
N PHE A 37 13.34 -0.22 6.41
CA PHE A 37 12.29 0.14 5.45
C PHE A 37 11.07 0.75 6.13
N ILE A 38 10.52 0.12 7.17
CA ILE A 38 9.38 0.64 7.93
C ILE A 38 9.73 2.00 8.54
N ASN A 39 10.88 2.11 9.19
CA ASN A 39 11.31 3.36 9.81
C ASN A 39 11.48 4.48 8.77
N GLY A 40 12.05 4.16 7.60
CA GLY A 40 12.18 5.12 6.51
C GLY A 40 10.83 5.56 5.94
N ALA A 41 9.91 4.62 5.72
CA ALA A 41 8.55 4.92 5.24
C ALA A 41 7.78 5.77 6.25
N ASN A 42 7.85 5.41 7.54
CA ASN A 42 7.17 6.12 8.62
C ASN A 42 7.72 7.54 8.78
N ALA A 43 9.05 7.72 8.76
CA ALA A 43 9.66 9.04 8.81
C ALA A 43 9.24 9.90 7.62
N PHE A 44 9.30 9.34 6.40
CA PHE A 44 8.91 10.07 5.19
C PHE A 44 7.45 10.48 5.19
N LEU A 45 6.54 9.63 5.69
CA LEU A 45 5.12 9.97 5.79
C LEU A 45 4.86 11.03 6.86
N ARG A 46 5.58 11.02 7.99
CA ARG A 46 5.45 12.05 9.03
C ARG A 46 5.95 13.42 8.56
N ASP A 47 6.96 13.43 7.70
CA ASP A 47 7.52 14.66 7.10
C ASP A 47 6.70 15.17 5.90
N TYR A 48 5.70 14.41 5.45
CA TYR A 48 4.86 14.81 4.33
C TYR A 48 3.99 16.01 4.71
N ALA A 49 3.91 17.02 3.83
CA ALA A 49 3.24 18.28 4.12
C ALA A 49 1.75 18.12 4.50
N GLU A 50 1.08 17.11 3.97
CA GLU A 50 -0.33 16.83 4.23
C GLU A 50 -0.53 15.84 5.39
N TYR A 51 0.53 15.42 6.09
CA TYR A 51 0.45 14.39 7.14
C TYR A 51 -0.62 14.66 8.19
N GLU A 52 -0.81 15.92 8.60
CA GLU A 52 -1.85 16.31 9.57
C GLU A 52 -3.27 15.95 9.11
N ASP A 53 -3.55 16.02 7.80
CA ASP A 53 -4.84 15.62 7.24
C ASP A 53 -5.00 14.09 7.19
N TYR A 54 -3.88 13.37 7.15
CA TYR A 54 -3.84 11.91 7.03
C TYR A 54 -3.77 11.18 8.36
N ARG A 55 -3.16 11.77 9.39
CA ARG A 55 -2.77 11.03 10.60
C ARG A 55 -3.94 10.36 11.32
N LEU A 56 -5.14 10.95 11.22
CA LEU A 56 -6.38 10.43 11.81
C LEU A 56 -7.23 9.57 10.85
N LYS A 57 -6.87 9.45 9.57
CA LYS A 57 -7.60 8.60 8.62
C LYS A 57 -7.49 7.13 9.05
N GLN A 58 -8.59 6.39 8.92
CA GLN A 58 -8.61 4.97 9.20
C GLN A 58 -8.06 4.16 8.02
N VAL A 59 -7.17 3.24 8.35
CA VAL A 59 -6.57 2.26 7.45
C VAL A 59 -7.30 0.95 7.66
N TYR A 60 -7.94 0.46 6.61
CA TYR A 60 -8.72 -0.77 6.63
C TYR A 60 -7.90 -1.97 6.19
N CYS A 61 -6.84 -1.70 5.42
CA CYS A 61 -5.95 -2.73 4.92
C CYS A 61 -4.56 -2.12 4.63
N LEU A 62 -3.52 -2.92 4.82
CA LEU A 62 -2.12 -2.51 4.81
C LEU A 62 -1.26 -3.66 4.29
N GLY A 63 -0.24 -3.36 3.51
CA GLY A 63 0.69 -4.38 3.08
C GLY A 63 1.86 -3.79 2.31
N THR A 64 2.69 -4.67 1.77
CA THR A 64 3.74 -4.30 0.84
C THR A 64 3.28 -4.39 -0.60
N CYS A 65 3.95 -3.65 -1.48
CA CYS A 65 3.74 -3.70 -2.91
C CYS A 65 5.02 -3.38 -3.66
N LEU A 66 5.06 -3.77 -4.93
CA LEU A 66 6.13 -3.46 -5.86
C LEU A 66 5.56 -2.70 -7.08
N PHE A 67 5.99 -1.46 -7.24
CA PHE A 67 5.62 -0.59 -8.36
C PHE A 67 6.61 -0.75 -9.50
N ASN A 68 6.12 -1.10 -10.69
CA ASN A 68 6.89 -1.19 -11.93
C ASN A 68 8.24 -1.92 -11.77
N PHE A 69 8.29 -2.94 -10.91
CA PHE A 69 9.48 -3.73 -10.53
C PHE A 69 10.70 -2.94 -9.99
N THR A 70 10.58 -1.64 -9.80
CA THR A 70 11.71 -0.73 -9.51
C THR A 70 11.55 0.03 -8.21
N ARG A 71 10.37 -0.05 -7.59
CA ARG A 71 10.11 0.57 -6.29
C ARG A 71 9.35 -0.38 -5.40
N VAL A 72 9.83 -0.52 -4.18
CA VAL A 72 9.16 -1.24 -3.11
C VAL A 72 8.41 -0.25 -2.25
N GLY A 73 7.19 -0.57 -1.83
CA GLY A 73 6.37 0.34 -1.04
C GLY A 73 5.44 -0.35 -0.05
N LEU A 74 4.96 0.45 0.89
CA LEU A 74 3.80 0.14 1.72
C LEU A 74 2.57 0.75 1.06
N TYR A 75 1.47 0.01 1.04
CA TYR A 75 0.17 0.55 0.69
C TYR A 75 -0.72 0.64 1.93
N PHE A 76 -1.60 1.62 1.92
CA PHE A 76 -2.63 1.86 2.92
C PHE A 76 -3.94 2.01 2.17
N LEU A 77 -4.89 1.12 2.45
CA LEU A 77 -6.27 1.23 1.98
C LEU A 77 -7.04 2.10 2.97
N LEU A 78 -7.35 3.32 2.55
CA LEU A 78 -8.16 4.28 3.31
C LEU A 78 -9.61 4.23 2.82
N GLU A 79 -10.50 4.97 3.48
CA GLU A 79 -11.92 5.04 3.08
C GLU A 79 -12.11 5.65 1.69
N ASP A 80 -11.29 6.64 1.32
CA ASP A 80 -11.46 7.48 0.13
C ASP A 80 -10.35 7.34 -0.93
N GLU A 81 -9.28 6.60 -0.62
CA GLU A 81 -8.15 6.40 -1.52
C GLU A 81 -7.29 5.19 -1.17
N VAL A 82 -6.44 4.78 -2.12
CA VAL A 82 -5.25 3.97 -1.84
C VAL A 82 -4.05 4.90 -1.77
N LEU A 83 -3.33 4.89 -0.64
CA LEU A 83 -2.10 5.64 -0.44
C LEU A 83 -0.92 4.68 -0.51
N THR A 84 0.16 5.05 -1.18
CA THR A 84 1.40 4.26 -1.12
C THR A 84 2.62 5.11 -0.79
N ILE A 85 3.51 4.55 0.02
CA ILE A 85 4.82 5.10 0.34
C ILE A 85 5.86 4.16 -0.23
N SER A 86 6.64 4.60 -1.21
CA SER A 86 7.57 3.74 -1.93
C SER A 86 8.96 4.34 -2.01
N THR A 87 9.98 3.48 -2.04
CA THR A 87 11.37 3.85 -2.33
C THR A 87 11.93 3.01 -3.47
N SER A 88 12.96 3.51 -4.14
CA SER A 88 13.62 2.73 -5.20
C SER A 88 14.32 1.50 -4.62
N ASN A 89 14.07 0.33 -5.21
CA ASN A 89 14.79 -0.90 -4.86
C ASN A 89 16.19 -0.98 -5.49
N LEU A 90 16.53 -0.02 -6.37
CA LEU A 90 17.85 0.12 -7.02
C LEU A 90 18.83 0.97 -6.20
N LYS A 91 18.33 1.64 -5.15
CA LYS A 91 19.12 2.49 -4.24
C LYS A 91 19.09 1.93 -2.83
N LYS A 92 20.07 2.31 -2.00
CA LYS A 92 20.00 2.04 -0.57
C LYS A 92 18.82 2.81 0.02
N ILE A 93 17.91 2.10 0.70
CA ILE A 93 16.64 2.58 1.24
C ILE A 93 16.82 3.88 2.07
N ASN A 94 17.89 3.95 2.88
CA ASN A 94 18.27 5.11 3.70
C ASN A 94 19.71 5.57 3.41
N GLY A 95 20.14 5.54 2.14
CA GLY A 95 21.45 6.06 1.73
C GLY A 95 21.52 7.59 1.68
N GLU A 96 22.61 8.15 1.15
CA GLU A 96 22.79 9.63 1.04
C GLU A 96 21.75 10.34 0.15
N ALA A 97 21.06 9.59 -0.72
CA ALA A 97 20.01 10.11 -1.61
C ALA A 97 18.84 9.11 -1.72
N PRO A 98 18.06 8.92 -0.63
CA PRO A 98 16.92 8.02 -0.65
C PRO A 98 15.81 8.65 -1.53
N ASP A 99 15.18 7.85 -2.38
CA ASP A 99 14.17 8.31 -3.35
C ASP A 99 12.79 7.84 -2.88
N TRP A 100 12.37 8.33 -1.70
CA TRP A 100 11.03 8.09 -1.17
C TRP A 100 9.98 8.92 -1.92
N ARG A 101 8.80 8.33 -2.13
CA ARG A 101 7.67 8.96 -2.81
C ARG A 101 6.37 8.49 -2.19
N ILE A 102 5.44 9.43 -2.07
CA ILE A 102 4.05 9.14 -1.76
C ILE A 102 3.25 9.21 -3.06
N SER A 103 2.41 8.20 -3.31
CA SER A 103 1.43 8.21 -4.40
C SER A 103 0.03 8.11 -3.84
N HIS A 104 -0.85 8.96 -4.34
CA HIS A 104 -2.26 8.97 -3.99
C HIS A 104 -3.07 8.42 -5.15
N PHE A 105 -3.98 7.50 -4.85
CA PHE A 105 -4.96 6.99 -5.79
C PHE A 105 -6.37 7.21 -5.23
N PRO A 106 -6.90 8.44 -5.28
CA PRO A 106 -8.25 8.72 -4.82
C PRO A 106 -9.27 7.94 -5.63
N PHE A 107 -10.22 7.27 -4.97
CA PHE A 107 -11.20 6.44 -5.68
C PHE A 107 -12.05 7.24 -6.67
N ARG A 108 -12.32 8.52 -6.37
CA ARG A 108 -12.99 9.46 -7.28
C ARG A 108 -12.29 9.64 -8.65
N THR A 109 -11.01 9.27 -8.74
CA THR A 109 -10.19 9.38 -9.96
C THR A 109 -9.94 8.03 -10.63
N ILE A 110 -10.30 6.92 -9.97
CA ILE A 110 -10.11 5.56 -10.47
C ILE A 110 -11.26 5.22 -11.43
N GLU A 111 -10.95 4.94 -12.68
CA GLU A 111 -11.91 4.43 -13.67
C GLU A 111 -12.08 2.92 -13.58
N GLU A 112 -10.99 2.22 -13.25
CA GLU A 112 -10.91 0.78 -13.26
C GLU A 112 -9.93 0.30 -12.18
N LEU A 113 -10.36 -0.67 -11.39
CA LEU A 113 -9.56 -1.38 -10.41
C LEU A 113 -9.76 -2.87 -10.64
N ASP A 114 -8.68 -3.57 -10.96
CA ASP A 114 -8.71 -5.01 -11.20
C ASP A 114 -7.66 -5.71 -10.33
N LEU A 115 -8.02 -6.87 -9.81
CA LEU A 115 -7.18 -7.68 -8.93
C LEU A 115 -7.03 -9.08 -9.51
N GLU A 116 -5.81 -9.40 -9.93
CA GLU A 116 -5.45 -10.72 -10.43
C GLU A 116 -4.61 -11.46 -9.40
N MET A 117 -4.96 -12.71 -9.15
CA MET A 117 -4.12 -13.64 -8.39
C MET A 117 -3.11 -14.30 -9.32
N VAL A 118 -1.84 -14.26 -8.92
CA VAL A 118 -0.79 -14.97 -9.65
C VAL A 118 -0.27 -16.10 -8.78
N GLU A 119 -0.51 -17.32 -9.26
CA GLU A 119 0.13 -18.52 -8.73
C GLU A 119 1.64 -18.44 -9.04
N ASP A 120 2.48 -18.32 -7.99
CA ASP A 120 3.92 -18.36 -8.17
C ASP A 120 4.36 -19.81 -8.49
N THR A 121 4.60 -20.05 -9.77
CA THR A 121 5.10 -21.35 -10.27
C THR A 121 6.48 -21.75 -9.75
N ARG A 122 7.20 -20.88 -9.02
CA ARG A 122 8.57 -21.15 -8.52
C ARG A 122 8.66 -21.39 -7.01
N SER A 123 7.68 -20.97 -6.22
CA SER A 123 7.67 -21.19 -4.77
C SER A 123 6.27 -21.64 -4.35
N HIS A 124 6.15 -22.88 -3.86
CA HIS A 124 4.87 -23.51 -3.50
C HIS A 124 4.17 -22.87 -2.27
N GLN A 125 4.44 -21.62 -1.92
CA GLN A 125 3.99 -21.07 -0.62
C GLN A 125 3.58 -19.59 -0.60
N TYR A 126 3.62 -18.84 -1.70
CA TYR A 126 3.14 -17.45 -1.66
C TYR A 126 2.44 -17.04 -2.96
N GLU A 127 1.11 -17.09 -2.95
CA GLU A 127 0.30 -16.40 -3.96
C GLU A 127 0.51 -14.89 -3.79
N THR A 128 0.68 -14.17 -4.90
CA THR A 128 0.80 -12.71 -4.87
C THR A 128 -0.30 -12.08 -5.70
N GLY A 129 -0.94 -11.05 -5.15
CA GLY A 129 -1.91 -10.25 -5.89
C GLY A 129 -1.22 -9.24 -6.79
N ILE A 130 -1.77 -9.06 -7.99
CA ILE A 130 -1.49 -7.91 -8.85
C ILE A 130 -2.72 -7.01 -8.86
N LEU A 131 -2.53 -5.77 -8.43
CA LEU A 131 -3.55 -4.74 -8.45
C LEU A 131 -3.28 -3.77 -9.62
N TYR A 132 -4.21 -3.70 -10.55
CA TYR A 132 -4.22 -2.74 -11.64
C TYR A 132 -5.12 -1.58 -11.26
N VAL A 133 -4.56 -0.37 -11.27
CA VAL A 133 -5.29 0.86 -10.93
C VAL A 133 -5.23 1.80 -12.12
N LYS A 134 -6.35 2.02 -12.79
CA LYS A 134 -6.47 2.98 -13.88
C LYS A 134 -7.04 4.29 -13.35
N VAL A 135 -6.24 5.35 -13.36
CA VAL A 135 -6.63 6.68 -12.89
C VAL A 135 -6.69 7.70 -14.02
N ILE A 136 -7.67 8.60 -13.97
CA ILE A 136 -7.67 9.81 -14.79
C ILE A 136 -6.85 10.88 -14.10
N ASN A 137 -5.86 11.42 -14.80
CA ASN A 137 -5.13 12.58 -14.30
C ASN A 137 -5.90 13.90 -14.50
N GLU A 138 -5.38 15.00 -13.96
CA GLU A 138 -6.00 16.34 -14.06
C GLU A 138 -6.27 16.82 -15.49
N LYS A 139 -5.57 16.24 -16.49
CA LYS A 139 -5.75 16.56 -17.92
C LYS A 139 -6.78 15.67 -18.60
N GLY A 140 -7.49 14.81 -17.86
CA GLY A 140 -8.44 13.85 -18.42
C GLY A 140 -7.78 12.64 -19.08
N ILE A 141 -6.47 12.43 -18.90
CA ILE A 141 -5.73 11.35 -19.57
C ILE A 141 -5.65 10.14 -18.62
N PRO A 142 -6.12 8.96 -19.05
CA PRO A 142 -6.03 7.75 -18.24
C PRO A 142 -4.59 7.24 -18.14
N ARG A 143 -4.22 6.75 -16.96
CA ARG A 143 -2.94 6.08 -16.68
C ARG A 143 -3.17 4.84 -15.85
N THR A 144 -2.57 3.74 -16.28
CA THR A 144 -2.59 2.48 -15.53
C THR A 144 -1.35 2.37 -14.65
N HIS A 145 -1.57 2.10 -13.37
CA HIS A 145 -0.55 1.77 -12.38
C HIS A 145 -0.68 0.29 -12.01
N VAL A 146 0.45 -0.40 -11.96
CA VAL A 146 0.48 -1.83 -11.60
C VAL A 146 1.25 -2.00 -10.30
N LEU A 147 0.55 -2.59 -9.33
CA LEU A 147 1.02 -2.89 -8.00
C LEU A 147 1.17 -4.41 -7.88
N HIS A 148 2.40 -4.90 -7.86
CA HIS A 148 2.68 -6.32 -7.67
C HIS A 148 2.87 -6.63 -6.17
N ASN A 149 2.87 -7.92 -5.83
CA ASN A 149 3.11 -8.41 -4.47
C ASN A 149 2.11 -7.88 -3.44
N ILE A 150 0.90 -7.56 -3.87
CA ILE A 150 -0.19 -7.23 -2.94
C ILE A 150 -0.46 -8.48 -2.10
N ASN A 151 -0.61 -8.24 -0.80
CA ASN A 151 -0.94 -9.27 0.16
C ASN A 151 -2.24 -9.99 -0.26
N PRO A 152 -2.20 -11.31 -0.53
CA PRO A 152 -3.37 -12.04 -1.01
C PRO A 152 -4.52 -12.06 0.02
N ASP A 153 -4.20 -12.04 1.32
CA ASP A 153 -5.19 -12.03 2.42
C ASP A 153 -6.08 -10.78 2.40
N HIS A 154 -5.66 -9.76 1.66
CA HIS A 154 -6.25 -8.43 1.65
C HIS A 154 -7.00 -8.10 0.35
N ILE A 155 -7.07 -9.04 -0.59
CA ILE A 155 -7.70 -8.82 -1.90
C ILE A 155 -9.19 -8.55 -1.79
N ASP A 156 -9.88 -9.28 -0.90
CA ASP A 156 -11.30 -9.07 -0.66
C ASP A 156 -11.55 -7.66 -0.10
N CYS A 157 -10.63 -7.11 0.70
CA CYS A 157 -10.72 -5.72 1.16
C CYS A 157 -10.70 -4.75 -0.03
N PHE A 158 -9.79 -4.91 -0.99
CA PHE A 158 -9.74 -4.02 -2.17
C PHE A 158 -10.99 -4.14 -3.03
N ARG A 159 -11.48 -5.37 -3.26
CA ARG A 159 -12.70 -5.60 -4.05
C ARG A 159 -13.92 -5.01 -3.37
N ASP A 160 -14.06 -5.20 -2.07
CA ASP A 160 -15.18 -4.66 -1.29
C ASP A 160 -15.15 -3.13 -1.29
N PHE A 161 -14.00 -2.50 -0.99
CA PHE A 161 -13.91 -1.03 -1.00
C PHE A 161 -14.20 -0.46 -2.39
N TYR A 162 -13.60 -1.01 -3.43
CA TYR A 162 -13.81 -0.53 -4.79
C TYR A 162 -15.24 -0.72 -5.28
N THR A 163 -15.82 -1.90 -5.07
CA THR A 163 -17.22 -2.18 -5.44
C THR A 163 -18.16 -1.29 -4.66
N ASN A 164 -17.95 -1.10 -3.35
CA ASN A 164 -18.80 -0.23 -2.53
C ASN A 164 -18.73 1.24 -2.94
N ILE A 165 -17.59 1.69 -3.46
CA ILE A 165 -17.39 3.07 -3.91
C ILE A 165 -17.96 3.29 -5.32
N ILE A 166 -17.84 2.31 -6.22
CA ILE A 166 -18.46 2.35 -7.54
C ILE A 166 -19.97 2.16 -7.48
N ASP A 167 -20.45 1.22 -6.67
CA ASP A 167 -21.88 0.93 -6.46
C ASP A 167 -22.55 1.92 -5.49
N ASN A 168 -21.77 2.83 -4.90
CA ASN A 168 -22.22 4.03 -4.20
C ASN A 168 -22.94 3.78 -2.85
N LYS A 169 -22.30 3.12 -1.86
CA LYS A 169 -22.88 2.92 -0.51
C LYS A 169 -21.90 3.14 0.65
N ARG A 170 -22.22 4.14 1.48
CA ARG A 170 -21.78 4.27 2.88
C ARG A 170 -21.71 2.90 3.57
N ILE A 171 -20.53 2.50 4.02
CA ILE A 171 -20.41 1.41 5.00
C ILE A 171 -20.54 2.04 6.39
N ARG A 172 -21.74 1.96 6.95
CA ARG A 172 -21.84 1.79 8.40
C ARG A 172 -21.55 0.31 8.65
N GLY A 173 -20.53 0.04 9.46
CA GLY A 173 -20.06 -1.30 9.79
C GLY A 173 -21.18 -2.23 10.25
N ALA A 174 -21.03 -3.50 9.87
CA ALA A 174 -21.61 -4.63 10.56
C ALA A 174 -20.63 -5.09 11.65
#